data_AF-A0A4S0RR69-F1
#
_entry.id   AF-A0A4S0RR69-F1
#
_cell.length_a   1.000
_cell.length_b   1.000
_cell.length_c   1.000
_cell.angle_alpha   90.00
_cell.angle_beta   90.00
_cell.angle_gamma   90.00
#
_symmetry.space_group_name_H-M   'P 1'
#
loop_
_entity.id
_entity.type
_entity.pdbx_description
1 polymer ?
#
loop_
_entity_poly.entity_id
_entity_poly.type
_entity_poly.pdbx_seq_one_letter_code
_entity_poly.pdbx_strand_id
1 'polypeptide(L)'
;ALPAMPSGEVVDKAFYPRLTDLGQRHPVTRGLDGSATEPPRWSRWFRTIGVKNPEGEVVMKGADDRPLLVLDRKGEGRVGMLLSDQGWLWARGFEGGGPHVQLYRRIAHWLMKEPELEEERLTADGRGMVLEIRRQTMSDDPGPAQVITPSGKAMTVKLQQSEPGTFTASLQP
;
A
#
# COMPACT_ATOMS: atom_id res chain seq x y z
N ALA A 1 11.50 14.52 10.18
CA ALA A 1 12.73 13.79 9.82
C ALA A 1 12.44 12.93 8.58
N LEU A 2 13.44 12.69 7.73
CA LEU A 2 13.31 11.77 6.60
C LEU A 2 13.27 10.31 7.11
N PRO A 3 12.53 9.41 6.45
CA PRO A 3 12.33 8.03 6.90
C PRO A 3 13.52 7.10 6.60
N ALA A 4 14.62 7.60 6.02
CA ALA A 4 15.89 6.90 6.03
C ALA A 4 17.04 7.86 5.77
N MET A 5 18.25 7.46 6.13
CA MET A 5 19.46 8.24 5.89
C MET A 5 20.14 7.78 4.60
N PRO A 6 20.53 8.68 3.67
CA PRO A 6 21.30 8.32 2.50
C PRO A 6 22.60 7.62 2.88
N SER A 7 22.92 6.52 2.20
CA SER A 7 24.18 5.81 2.39
C SER A 7 25.34 6.42 1.58
N GLY A 8 25.03 7.22 0.56
CA GLY A 8 25.97 7.67 -0.46
C GLY A 8 26.15 6.67 -1.61
N GLU A 9 25.61 5.45 -1.48
CA GLU A 9 25.68 4.44 -2.54
C GLU A 9 24.62 4.64 -3.61
N VAL A 10 24.99 4.43 -4.86
CA VAL A 10 24.09 4.30 -6.00
C VAL A 10 24.31 2.93 -6.61
N VAL A 11 23.22 2.18 -6.79
CA VAL A 11 23.25 0.86 -7.42
C VAL A 11 22.70 0.98 -8.83
N ASP A 12 23.58 0.95 -9.83
CA ASP A 12 23.24 0.95 -11.25
C ASP A 12 23.15 -0.50 -11.78
N LYS A 13 22.00 -1.15 -11.58
CA LYS A 13 21.71 -2.53 -11.97
C LYS A 13 20.26 -2.65 -12.42
N ALA A 14 19.99 -3.43 -13.46
CA ALA A 14 18.63 -3.67 -13.92
C ALA A 14 17.82 -4.49 -12.88
N PHE A 15 16.61 -4.05 -12.57
CA PHE A 15 15.67 -4.74 -11.69
C PHE A 15 14.23 -4.46 -12.10
N TYR A 16 13.33 -5.40 -11.81
CA TYR A 16 11.89 -5.12 -11.78
C TYR A 16 11.56 -4.56 -10.40
N PRO A 17 10.99 -3.35 -10.29
CA PRO A 17 10.38 -2.90 -9.03
C PRO A 17 9.41 -3.97 -8.53
N ARG A 18 9.41 -4.25 -7.22
CA ARG A 18 8.54 -5.28 -6.64
C ARG A 18 7.89 -4.77 -5.36
N LEU A 19 6.68 -5.24 -5.09
CA LEU A 19 6.07 -5.04 -3.78
C LEU A 19 6.78 -5.93 -2.75
N THR A 20 6.89 -5.42 -1.52
CA THR A 20 7.18 -6.27 -0.35
C THR A 20 5.87 -6.91 0.15
N ASP A 21 5.94 -7.84 1.09
CA ASP A 21 4.72 -8.41 1.72
C ASP A 21 3.87 -7.31 2.38
N LEU A 22 4.55 -6.32 2.98
CA LEU A 22 3.91 -5.13 3.52
C LEU A 22 3.27 -4.28 2.43
N GLY A 23 3.97 -4.08 1.31
CA GLY A 23 3.46 -3.36 0.14
C GLY A 23 2.26 -4.00 -0.53
N GLN A 24 2.10 -5.32 -0.41
CA GLN A 24 0.90 -6.01 -0.87
C GLN A 24 -0.32 -5.61 -0.04
N ARG A 25 -0.15 -5.26 1.24
CA ARG A 25 -1.22 -4.83 2.15
C ARG A 25 -1.45 -3.32 2.14
N HIS A 26 -0.37 -2.54 2.02
CA HIS A 26 -0.39 -1.09 2.16
C HIS A 26 -1.28 -0.44 1.09
N PRO A 27 -2.23 0.45 1.45
CA PRO A 27 -3.21 1.00 0.52
C PRO A 27 -2.62 1.80 -0.65
N VAL A 28 -1.41 2.36 -0.48
CA VAL A 28 -0.70 3.04 -1.57
C VAL A 28 -0.31 2.08 -2.70
N THR A 29 0.14 0.87 -2.38
CA THR A 29 0.75 -0.06 -3.34
C THR A 29 -0.05 -1.34 -3.59
N ARG A 30 -1.01 -1.65 -2.73
CA ARG A 30 -1.89 -2.81 -2.92
C ARG A 30 -2.68 -2.68 -4.21
N GLY A 31 -2.76 -3.78 -4.96
CA GLY A 31 -3.59 -3.84 -6.16
C GLY A 31 -3.17 -2.82 -7.22
N LEU A 32 -1.89 -2.46 -7.26
CA LEU A 32 -1.34 -1.74 -8.40
C LEU A 32 -1.44 -2.61 -9.65
N ASP A 33 -1.82 -2.02 -10.78
CA ASP A 33 -2.05 -2.78 -12.00
C ASP A 33 -0.75 -3.49 -12.44
N GLY A 34 -0.83 -4.81 -12.67
CA GLY A 34 0.33 -5.62 -13.02
C GLY A 34 1.21 -6.10 -11.85
N SER A 35 0.88 -5.78 -10.60
CA SER A 35 1.63 -6.23 -9.40
C SER A 35 1.47 -7.73 -9.08
N ALA A 36 0.41 -8.38 -9.56
CA ALA A 36 0.02 -9.73 -9.12
C ALA A 36 0.78 -10.89 -9.81
N THR A 37 1.82 -10.61 -10.60
CA THR A 37 2.64 -11.62 -11.28
C THR A 37 4.10 -11.52 -10.86
N GLU A 38 4.86 -12.60 -11.03
CA GLU A 38 6.31 -12.59 -10.86
C GLU A 38 7.01 -13.04 -12.17
N PRO A 39 7.85 -12.18 -12.80
CA PRO A 39 8.05 -10.77 -12.46
C PRO A 39 6.75 -9.95 -12.62
N PRO A 40 6.61 -8.81 -11.91
CA PRO A 40 5.50 -7.89 -12.14
C PRO A 40 5.43 -7.49 -13.61
N ARG A 41 4.23 -7.21 -14.12
CA ARG A 41 4.01 -6.71 -15.50
C ARG A 41 4.38 -5.24 -15.62
N TRP A 42 5.57 -4.90 -15.13
CA TRP A 42 6.15 -3.58 -15.14
C TRP A 42 7.48 -3.65 -15.86
N SER A 43 7.90 -2.54 -16.42
CA SER A 43 9.24 -2.47 -16.98
C SER A 43 10.31 -2.30 -15.92
N ARG A 44 11.54 -2.65 -16.33
CA ARG A 44 12.71 -2.57 -15.48
C ARG A 44 13.11 -1.13 -15.20
N TRP A 45 13.61 -0.91 -14.00
CA TRP A 45 14.45 0.24 -13.65
C TRP A 45 15.89 -0.23 -13.52
N PHE A 46 16.81 0.71 -13.44
CA PHE A 46 18.25 0.51 -13.50
C PHE A 46 19.00 1.19 -12.38
N ARG A 47 18.36 2.06 -11.59
CA ARG A 47 19.00 2.78 -10.49
C ARG A 47 18.22 2.69 -9.19
N THR A 48 18.91 2.32 -8.13
CA THR A 48 18.42 2.41 -6.74
C THR A 48 19.38 3.25 -5.90
N ILE A 49 18.84 4.18 -5.13
CA ILE A 49 19.59 5.02 -4.20
C ILE A 49 19.68 4.30 -2.85
N GLY A 50 20.90 4.02 -2.38
CA GLY A 50 21.10 3.29 -1.14
C GLY A 50 20.80 4.13 0.09
N VAL A 51 20.13 3.52 1.08
CA VAL A 51 19.87 4.12 2.39
C VAL A 51 20.25 3.19 3.52
N LYS A 52 20.48 3.77 4.71
CA LYS A 52 20.72 3.06 5.97
C LYS A 52 19.53 3.28 6.90
N ASN A 53 19.22 2.23 7.68
CA ASN A 53 18.23 2.25 8.75
C ASN A 53 16.89 2.87 8.32
N PRO A 54 16.16 2.26 7.36
CA PRO A 54 14.83 2.76 7.02
C PRO A 54 13.92 2.67 8.25
N GLU A 55 13.31 3.80 8.58
CA GLU A 55 12.25 3.97 9.56
C GLU A 55 10.91 3.99 8.83
N GLY A 56 9.94 3.24 9.35
CA GLY A 56 8.64 3.07 8.71
C GLY A 56 8.56 1.86 7.79
N GLU A 57 7.68 1.93 6.81
CA GLU A 57 7.21 0.82 6.01
C GLU A 57 7.88 0.79 4.64
N VAL A 58 8.75 -0.21 4.42
CA VAL A 58 9.32 -0.47 3.09
C VAL A 58 8.28 -1.24 2.27
N VAL A 59 7.56 -0.52 1.41
CA VAL A 59 6.44 -1.07 0.61
C VAL A 59 6.85 -1.54 -0.78
N MET A 60 8.01 -1.10 -1.28
CA MET A 60 8.58 -1.60 -2.53
C MET A 60 10.08 -1.85 -2.39
N LYS A 61 10.58 -2.83 -3.14
CA LYS A 61 12.00 -3.20 -3.24
C LYS A 61 12.54 -3.08 -4.67
N GLY A 62 13.81 -2.73 -4.77
CA GLY A 62 14.54 -2.47 -6.00
C GLY A 62 15.63 -3.51 -6.27
N ALA A 63 16.77 -3.07 -6.83
CA ALA A 63 17.90 -3.95 -7.08
C ALA A 63 18.41 -4.58 -5.77
N ASP A 64 18.73 -5.87 -5.82
CA ASP A 64 19.26 -6.64 -4.69
C ASP A 64 18.40 -6.56 -3.43
N ASP A 65 17.06 -6.54 -3.63
CA ASP A 65 16.04 -6.40 -2.58
C ASP A 65 16.18 -5.13 -1.70
N ARG A 66 16.95 -4.13 -2.15
CA ARG A 66 17.11 -2.87 -1.43
C ARG A 66 15.79 -2.07 -1.40
N PRO A 67 15.54 -1.26 -0.36
CA PRO A 67 14.35 -0.41 -0.30
C PRO A 67 14.20 0.48 -1.54
N LEU A 68 13.01 0.52 -2.10
CA LEU A 68 12.66 1.38 -3.24
C LEU A 68 11.64 2.46 -2.85
N LEU A 69 10.63 2.12 -2.07
CA LEU A 69 9.65 3.08 -1.54
C LEU A 69 9.47 2.83 -0.05
N VAL A 70 9.73 3.87 0.75
CA VAL A 70 9.54 3.88 2.20
C VAL A 70 8.46 4.89 2.55
N LEU A 71 7.47 4.47 3.32
CA LEU A 71 6.37 5.32 3.80
C LEU A 71 6.40 5.34 5.33
N ASP A 72 6.29 6.52 5.93
CA ASP A 72 6.39 6.65 7.39
C ASP A 72 5.45 7.72 7.95
N ARG A 73 4.95 7.46 9.16
CA ARG A 73 4.15 8.40 9.94
C ARG A 73 5.05 9.09 10.97
N LYS A 74 5.13 10.42 10.91
CA LYS A 74 5.90 11.24 11.86
C LYS A 74 4.94 12.12 12.65
N GLY A 75 4.48 11.61 13.80
CA GLY A 75 3.40 12.23 14.58
C GLY A 75 2.13 12.31 13.73
N GLU A 76 1.59 13.51 13.57
CA GLU A 76 0.47 13.77 12.67
C GLU A 76 0.91 13.93 11.19
N GLY A 77 2.19 13.87 10.85
CA GLY A 77 2.68 13.99 9.48
C GLY A 77 2.82 12.64 8.77
N ARG A 78 2.87 12.69 7.43
CA ARG A 78 3.23 11.56 6.57
C ARG A 78 4.39 11.93 5.68
N VAL A 79 5.33 11.00 5.50
CA VAL A 79 6.50 11.18 4.65
C VAL A 79 6.68 9.96 3.77
N GLY A 80 6.92 10.19 2.49
CA GLY A 80 7.21 9.14 1.51
C GLY A 80 8.56 9.40 0.85
N MET A 81 9.35 8.35 0.68
CA MET A 81 10.67 8.43 0.09
C MET A 81 10.83 7.37 -1.01
N LEU A 82 10.85 7.83 -2.27
CA LEU A 82 11.13 6.99 -3.43
C LEU A 82 12.63 7.04 -3.74
N LEU A 83 13.29 5.89 -3.66
CA LEU A 83 14.73 5.72 -3.73
C LEU A 83 15.21 5.39 -5.14
N SER A 84 14.65 6.09 -6.12
CA SER A 84 15.05 6.05 -7.51
C SER A 84 14.53 7.30 -8.21
N ASP A 85 15.29 7.79 -9.19
CA ASP A 85 14.90 8.85 -10.10
C ASP A 85 14.17 8.32 -11.34
N GLN A 86 14.00 7.00 -11.49
CA GLN A 86 13.64 6.38 -12.78
C GLN A 86 12.17 6.05 -13.00
N GLY A 87 11.27 6.58 -12.18
CA GLY A 87 9.83 6.42 -12.42
C GLY A 87 9.35 7.00 -13.76
N TRP A 88 10.13 7.88 -14.39
CA TRP A 88 9.88 8.37 -15.74
C TRP A 88 9.95 7.28 -16.83
N LEU A 89 10.66 6.17 -16.60
CA LEU A 89 10.69 5.04 -17.55
C LEU A 89 9.30 4.44 -17.72
N TRP A 90 8.58 4.26 -16.61
CA TRP A 90 7.17 3.83 -16.63
C TRP A 90 6.29 4.88 -17.31
N ALA A 91 6.50 6.17 -17.00
CA ALA A 91 5.74 7.25 -17.62
C ALA A 91 5.90 7.34 -19.15
N ARG A 92 7.06 6.91 -19.67
CA ARG A 92 7.36 6.88 -21.11
C ARG A 92 6.97 5.57 -21.80
N GLY A 93 6.37 4.62 -21.08
CA GLY A 93 5.99 3.33 -21.66
C GLY A 93 7.17 2.42 -22.01
N PHE A 94 8.37 2.68 -21.47
CA PHE A 94 9.55 1.85 -21.68
C PHE A 94 9.22 0.39 -21.31
N GLU A 95 9.54 -0.58 -22.17
CA GLU A 95 9.21 -2.02 -22.03
C GLU A 95 7.79 -2.31 -21.54
N GLY A 96 6.80 -1.54 -22.00
CA GLY A 96 5.40 -1.72 -21.62
C GLY A 96 4.99 -1.07 -20.30
N GLY A 97 5.88 -0.29 -19.67
CA GLY A 97 5.62 0.77 -18.67
C GLY A 97 4.63 0.49 -17.53
N GLY A 98 5.10 0.56 -16.29
CA GLY A 98 4.28 0.28 -15.10
C GLY A 98 3.27 1.37 -14.68
N PRO A 99 2.59 1.16 -13.54
CA PRO A 99 1.43 1.92 -13.08
C PRO A 99 1.82 3.26 -12.42
N HIS A 100 2.62 4.09 -13.11
CA HIS A 100 3.18 5.32 -12.55
C HIS A 100 2.11 6.31 -12.08
N VAL A 101 1.06 6.58 -12.87
CA VAL A 101 -0.02 7.51 -12.47
C VAL A 101 -0.72 7.01 -11.20
N GLN A 102 -1.02 5.71 -11.15
CA GLN A 102 -1.70 5.10 -10.00
C GLN A 102 -0.82 5.20 -8.75
N LEU A 103 0.46 4.85 -8.85
CA LEU A 103 1.43 4.91 -7.74
C LEU A 103 1.60 6.35 -7.25
N TYR A 104 1.96 7.30 -8.13
CA TYR A 104 2.23 8.67 -7.72
C TYR A 104 0.99 9.39 -7.17
N ARG A 105 -0.19 9.17 -7.77
CA ARG A 105 -1.45 9.71 -7.25
C ARG A 105 -1.74 9.18 -5.85
N ARG A 106 -1.57 7.87 -5.63
CA ARG A 106 -1.79 7.27 -4.31
C ARG A 106 -0.78 7.73 -3.28
N ILE A 107 0.51 7.90 -3.64
CA ILE A 107 1.49 8.52 -2.74
C ILE A 107 1.02 9.93 -2.35
N ALA A 108 0.63 10.75 -3.32
CA ALA A 108 0.16 12.12 -3.04
C ALA A 108 -1.08 12.15 -2.14
N HIS A 109 -2.11 11.35 -2.44
CA HIS A 109 -3.32 11.25 -1.62
C HIS A 109 -3.01 10.77 -0.21
N TRP A 110 -2.13 9.78 -0.08
CA TRP A 110 -1.71 9.29 1.23
C TRP A 110 -1.01 10.40 2.01
N LEU A 111 -0.08 11.14 1.40
CA LEU A 111 0.57 12.28 2.04
C LEU A 111 -0.42 13.38 2.47
N MET A 112 -1.52 13.56 1.72
CA MET A 112 -2.59 14.51 2.03
C MET A 112 -3.61 14.00 3.07
N LYS A 113 -3.42 12.78 3.61
CA LYS A 113 -4.34 12.13 4.55
C LYS A 113 -5.74 11.87 3.97
N GLU A 114 -5.80 11.53 2.69
CA GLU A 114 -7.08 11.16 2.10
C GLU A 114 -7.63 9.86 2.72
N PRO A 115 -8.90 9.83 3.19
CA PRO A 115 -9.45 8.71 3.96
C PRO A 115 -9.40 7.35 3.25
N GLU A 116 -9.42 7.32 1.91
CA GLU A 116 -9.31 6.08 1.13
C GLU A 116 -7.97 5.37 1.28
N LEU A 117 -6.91 6.10 1.66
CA LEU A 117 -5.58 5.54 1.84
C LEU A 117 -5.16 5.41 3.31
N GLU A 118 -6.08 5.56 4.28
CA GLU A 118 -5.79 5.24 5.69
C GLU A 118 -5.49 3.76 5.87
N GLU A 119 -4.31 3.43 6.39
CA GLU A 119 -3.86 2.07 6.67
C GLU A 119 -4.84 1.30 7.57
N GLU A 120 -5.45 1.99 8.54
CA GLU A 120 -6.43 1.45 9.48
C GLU A 120 -7.79 2.12 9.26
N ARG A 121 -8.75 1.38 8.71
CA ARG A 121 -10.08 1.91 8.40
C ARG A 121 -11.15 0.86 8.53
N LEU A 122 -12.27 1.20 9.18
CA LEU A 122 -13.48 0.38 9.22
C LEU A 122 -14.63 1.16 8.59
N THR A 123 -15.25 0.61 7.56
CA THR A 123 -16.45 1.17 6.92
C THR A 123 -17.60 0.19 6.95
N ALA A 124 -18.80 0.75 6.87
CA ALA A 124 -20.02 -0.01 6.70
C ALA A 124 -20.90 0.71 5.68
N ASP A 125 -21.32 0.00 4.64
CA ASP A 125 -22.09 0.52 3.53
C ASP A 125 -23.38 -0.29 3.37
N GLY A 126 -24.52 0.39 3.33
CA GLY A 126 -25.83 -0.24 3.14
C GLY A 126 -26.21 -0.35 1.66
N ARG A 127 -26.56 -1.55 1.20
CA ARG A 127 -27.12 -1.81 -0.13
C ARG A 127 -28.42 -2.59 0.00
N GLY A 128 -29.55 -1.87 -0.03
CA GLY A 128 -30.87 -2.45 0.23
C GLY A 128 -30.95 -3.01 1.65
N MET A 129 -31.24 -4.30 1.77
CA MET A 129 -31.29 -5.03 3.06
C MET A 129 -29.93 -5.64 3.46
N VAL A 130 -28.84 -5.32 2.75
CA VAL A 130 -27.50 -5.87 3.04
C VAL A 130 -26.61 -4.78 3.61
N LEU A 131 -25.97 -5.05 4.74
CA LEU A 131 -24.89 -4.25 5.30
C LEU A 131 -23.55 -4.90 4.91
N GLU A 132 -22.75 -4.20 4.12
CA GLU A 132 -21.37 -4.60 3.81
C GLU A 132 -20.42 -3.90 4.77
N ILE A 133 -19.62 -4.68 5.48
CA ILE A 133 -18.59 -4.20 6.40
C ILE A 133 -17.25 -4.44 5.75
N ARG A 134 -16.39 -3.42 5.69
CA ARG A 134 -15.03 -3.52 5.17
C ARG A 134 -14.05 -2.98 6.20
N ARG A 135 -13.03 -3.77 6.55
CA ARG A 135 -11.88 -3.36 7.33
C ARG A 135 -10.64 -3.38 6.47
N GLN A 136 -9.90 -2.27 6.51
CA GLN A 136 -8.54 -2.15 6.03
C GLN A 136 -7.62 -2.11 7.25
N THR A 137 -6.56 -2.90 7.23
CA THR A 137 -5.56 -2.95 8.30
C THR A 137 -4.24 -3.50 7.77
N MET A 138 -3.13 -3.06 8.37
CA MET A 138 -1.80 -3.62 8.11
C MET A 138 -1.56 -4.94 8.86
N SER A 139 -2.39 -5.23 9.88
CA SER A 139 -2.39 -6.48 10.64
C SER A 139 -2.88 -7.67 9.82
N ASP A 140 -2.37 -8.87 10.14
CA ASP A 140 -2.90 -10.14 9.61
C ASP A 140 -4.19 -10.58 10.30
N ASP A 141 -4.38 -10.18 11.57
CA ASP A 141 -5.63 -10.40 12.28
C ASP A 141 -6.46 -9.11 12.23
N PRO A 142 -7.61 -9.12 11.53
CA PRO A 142 -8.49 -7.97 11.53
C PRO A 142 -9.15 -7.76 12.88
N GLY A 143 -9.32 -8.80 13.71
CA GLY A 143 -10.24 -8.80 14.83
C GLY A 143 -11.72 -8.79 14.40
N PRO A 144 -12.68 -8.90 15.34
CA PRO A 144 -14.10 -8.83 15.03
C PRO A 144 -14.57 -7.40 14.75
N ALA A 145 -15.69 -7.27 14.05
CA ALA A 145 -16.47 -6.02 14.00
C ALA A 145 -17.71 -6.15 14.90
N GLN A 146 -18.12 -5.05 15.54
CA GLN A 146 -19.35 -4.99 16.31
C GLN A 146 -20.36 -4.10 15.57
N VAL A 147 -21.56 -4.62 15.34
CA VAL A 147 -22.67 -3.88 14.73
C VAL A 147 -23.74 -3.66 15.78
N ILE A 148 -24.17 -2.42 15.93
CA ILE A 148 -25.29 -2.05 16.79
C ILE A 148 -26.49 -1.78 15.88
N THR A 149 -27.53 -2.59 15.99
CA THR A 149 -28.75 -2.45 15.20
C THR A 149 -29.57 -1.24 15.65
N PRO A 150 -30.54 -0.75 14.85
CA PRO A 150 -31.47 0.30 15.29
C PRO A 150 -32.25 -0.04 16.57
N SER A 151 -32.41 -1.33 16.89
CA SER A 151 -33.03 -1.80 18.14
C SER A 151 -32.12 -1.67 19.38
N GLY A 152 -30.86 -1.27 19.20
CA GLY A 152 -29.82 -1.23 20.25
C GLY A 152 -29.12 -2.57 20.48
N LYS A 153 -29.59 -3.67 19.87
CA LYS A 153 -28.92 -4.98 19.98
C LYS A 153 -27.56 -4.95 19.28
N ALA A 154 -26.51 -5.33 20.01
CA ALA A 154 -25.17 -5.54 19.47
C ALA A 154 -25.00 -6.96 18.92
N MET A 155 -24.31 -7.09 17.79
CA MET A 155 -23.89 -8.36 17.22
C MET A 155 -22.42 -8.31 16.83
N THR A 156 -21.72 -9.43 17.02
CA THR A 156 -20.31 -9.59 16.65
C THR A 156 -20.21 -10.28 15.30
N VAL A 157 -19.38 -9.74 14.43
CA VAL A 157 -19.26 -10.16 13.04
C VAL A 157 -17.82 -10.52 12.78
N LYS A 158 -17.59 -11.74 12.32
CA LYS A 158 -16.26 -12.21 11.92
C LYS A 158 -15.98 -11.71 10.51
N LEU A 159 -14.88 -10.98 10.35
CA LEU A 159 -14.42 -10.51 9.04
C LEU A 159 -13.58 -11.61 8.38
N GLN A 160 -13.72 -11.74 7.06
CA GLN A 160 -12.96 -12.68 6.25
C GLN A 160 -12.05 -11.91 5.31
N GLN A 161 -10.82 -12.38 5.11
CA GLN A 161 -9.89 -11.74 4.21
C GLN A 161 -10.40 -11.81 2.77
N SER A 162 -10.51 -10.64 2.13
CA SER A 162 -10.88 -10.54 0.71
C SER A 162 -9.64 -10.31 -0.16
N GLU A 163 -8.72 -9.48 0.33
CA GLU A 163 -7.45 -9.12 -0.32
C GLU A 163 -6.39 -8.91 0.79
N PRO A 164 -5.08 -8.90 0.48
CA PRO A 164 -4.08 -8.52 1.46
C PRO A 164 -4.42 -7.19 2.16
N GLY A 165 -4.52 -7.18 3.49
CA GLY A 165 -4.90 -5.99 4.27
C GLY A 165 -6.33 -5.48 4.05
N THR A 166 -7.23 -6.24 3.42
CA THR A 166 -8.68 -5.97 3.37
C THR A 166 -9.47 -7.18 3.84
N PHE A 167 -10.43 -6.93 4.72
CA PHE A 167 -11.31 -7.94 5.27
C PHE A 167 -12.76 -7.47 5.17
N THR A 168 -13.67 -8.36 4.83
CA THR A 168 -15.08 -8.04 4.59
C THR A 168 -16.02 -8.98 5.31
N ALA A 169 -17.23 -8.50 5.59
CA ALA A 169 -18.37 -9.31 5.95
C ALA A 169 -19.65 -8.69 5.39
N SER A 170 -20.66 -9.53 5.12
CA SER A 170 -21.98 -9.07 4.69
C SER A 170 -23.03 -9.61 5.66
N LEU A 171 -23.98 -8.77 6.03
CA LEU A 171 -25.08 -9.11 6.92
C LEU A 171 -26.40 -8.69 6.28
N GLN A 172 -27.44 -9.46 6.56
CA GLN A 172 -28.82 -8.99 6.40
C GLN A 172 -29.34 -8.71 7.81
N PRO A 173 -29.44 -7.43 8.22
CA PRO A 173 -29.88 -7.05 9.55
C PRO A 173 -31.35 -7.39 9.82
#